data_AF-A0A353NLC5-F1
#
_entry.id   AF-A0A353NLC5-F1
#
_cell.length_a   1.000
_cell.length_b   1.000
_cell.length_c   1.000
_cell.angle_alpha   90.00
_cell.angle_beta   90.00
_cell.angle_gamma   90.00
#
_symmetry.space_group_name_H-M   'P 1'
#
loop_
_entity.id
_entity.type
_entity.pdbx_description
1 polymer ?
#
loop_
_entity_poly.entity_id
_entity_poly.type
_entity_poly.pdbx_seq_one_letter_code
_entity_poly.pdbx_strand_id
1 'polypeptide(L)' 'DQMLVSRARKVQRFLSQPFTVAEVFTGMAGKFVKVADTVKGFKEILDGKLDDL' A
#
# COMPACT_ATOMS: atom_id res chain seq x y z
N ASP A 1 9.16 -19.02 -6.04
CA ASP A 1 7.82 -18.87 -5.44
C ASP A 1 7.71 -18.01 -4.19
N GLN A 2 8.53 -18.20 -3.15
CA GLN A 2 8.41 -17.40 -1.92
C GLN A 2 8.51 -15.88 -2.12
N MET A 3 9.33 -15.42 -3.08
CA MET A 3 9.45 -14.00 -3.43
C MET A 3 8.16 -13.42 -4.02
N LEU A 4 7.47 -14.17 -4.89
CA LEU A 4 6.18 -13.77 -5.45
C LEU A 4 5.10 -13.68 -4.36
N VAL A 5 5.09 -14.64 -3.42
CA VAL A 5 4.16 -14.62 -2.27
C VAL A 5 4.44 -13.42 -1.36
N SER A 6 5.70 -13.08 -1.12
CA SER A 6 6.09 -11.90 -0.35
C SER A 6 5.59 -10.61 -1.01
N ARG A 7 5.84 -10.44 -2.31
CA ARG A 7 5.35 -9.28 -3.09
C ARG A 7 3.82 -9.20 -3.09
N ALA A 8 3.12 -10.31 -3.29
CA ALA A 8 1.66 -10.34 -3.26
C ALA A 8 1.09 -9.89 -1.90
N ARG A 9 1.71 -10.30 -0.78
CA ARG A 9 1.32 -9.82 0.56
C ARG A 9 1.58 -8.34 0.75
N LYS A 10 2.68 -7.81 0.20
CA LYS A 10 2.99 -6.37 0.25
C LYS A 10 1.95 -5.56 -0.53
N VAL A 11 1.59 -5.99 -1.74
CA VAL A 11 0.52 -5.38 -2.53
C VAL A 11 -0.81 -5.39 -1.78
N GLN A 12 -1.17 -6.52 -1.17
CA GLN A 12 -2.40 -6.64 -0.38
C GLN A 12 -2.45 -5.61 0.77
N ARG A 13 -1.33 -5.41 1.48
CA ARG A 13 -1.23 -4.42 2.55
C ARG A 13 -1.22 -2.99 2.03
N PHE A 14 -0.57 -2.74 0.89
CA PHE A 14 -0.49 -1.42 0.27
C PHE A 14 -1.86 -0.87 -0.16
N LEU A 15 -2.81 -1.76 -0.48
CA LEU A 15 -4.20 -1.38 -0.78
C LEU A 15 -4.99 -0.92 0.46
N SER A 16 -4.50 -1.21 1.67
CA SER A 16 -5.15 -0.75 2.89
C SER A 16 -4.74 0.69 3.18
N GLN A 17 -5.72 1.58 3.25
CA GLN A 17 -5.51 2.99 3.59
C GLN A 17 -6.54 3.45 4.63
N PRO A 18 -6.15 4.34 5.56
CA PRO A 18 -7.08 4.93 6.50
C PRO A 18 -8.04 5.88 5.78
N PHE A 19 -9.34 5.69 5.99
CA PHE A 19 -10.37 6.55 5.44
C PHE A 19 -10.70 7.70 6.39
N THR A 20 -10.94 8.88 5.84
CA THR A 20 -11.36 10.07 6.60
C THR A 20 -12.62 9.82 7.43
N VAL A 21 -13.56 9.04 6.91
CA VAL A 21 -14.79 8.65 7.65
C VAL A 21 -14.53 7.66 8.79
N ALA A 22 -13.44 6.88 8.69
CA ALA A 22 -13.09 5.87 9.69
C ALA A 22 -12.22 6.44 10.82
N GLU A 23 -11.81 7.71 10.73
CA GLU A 23 -10.97 8.37 11.72
C GLU A 23 -11.62 8.40 13.11
N VAL A 24 -12.95 8.57 13.17
CA VAL A 24 -13.73 8.57 14.42
C VAL A 24 -13.65 7.22 15.16
N PHE A 25 -13.47 6.12 14.43
CA PHE A 25 -13.43 4.77 15.01
C PHE A 25 -12.00 4.24 15.20
N THR A 26 -11.08 4.62 14.32
CA THR A 26 -9.71 4.09 14.29
C THR A 26 -8.69 5.00 14.97
N GLY A 27 -9.02 6.29 15.15
CA GLY A 27 -8.07 7.31 15.61
C GLY A 27 -6.94 7.61 14.61
N MET A 28 -6.97 7.00 13.42
CA MET A 28 -5.97 7.22 12.36
C MET A 28 -6.48 8.27 11.39
N ALA A 29 -5.69 9.33 11.19
CA ALA A 29 -6.01 10.38 10.24
C ALA A 29 -6.18 9.83 8.82
N GLY A 30 -7.29 10.15 8.17
CA GLY A 30 -7.54 9.75 6.80
C GLY A 30 -6.51 10.33 5.84
N LYS A 31 -6.04 9.54 4.88
CA LYS A 31 -5.00 9.97 3.93
C LYS A 31 -5.53 9.91 2.49
N PHE A 32 -5.53 11.05 1.81
CA PHE A 32 -5.90 11.11 0.39
C PHE A 32 -4.66 10.92 -0.48
N VAL A 33 -4.66 9.88 -1.32
CA VAL A 33 -3.56 9.56 -2.23
C VAL A 33 -3.99 9.87 -3.66
N LYS A 34 -3.15 10.58 -4.42
CA LYS A 34 -3.40 10.86 -5.83
C LYS A 34 -3.14 9.61 -6.67
N VAL A 35 -3.91 9.44 -7.76
CA VAL A 35 -3.78 8.29 -8.68
C VAL A 35 -2.35 8.12 -9.21
N ALA A 36 -1.67 9.22 -9.54
CA ALA A 36 -0.29 9.17 -10.04
C ALA A 36 0.70 8.58 -9.02
N ASP A 37 0.49 8.84 -7.74
CA ASP A 37 1.35 8.33 -6.67
C ASP A 37 1.04 6.86 -6.38
N THR A 38 -0.24 6.46 -6.48
CA THR A 38 -0.65 5.05 -6.38
C THR A 38 -0.01 4.20 -7.48
N VAL A 39 -0.02 4.67 -8.74
CA VAL A 39 0.58 3.94 -9.88
C VAL A 39 2.09 3.80 -9.71
N LYS A 40 2.78 4.84 -9.23
CA LYS A 40 4.22 4.78 -8.94
C LYS A 40 4.54 3.77 -7.83
N GLY A 41 3.82 3.83 -6.71
CA GLY A 41 4.02 2.89 -5.59
C GLY A 41 3.77 1.43 -5.99
N PHE A 42 2.72 1.17 -6.77
CA PHE A 42 2.46 -0.17 -7.31
C PHE A 42 3.61 -0.66 -8.21
N LYS A 43 4.13 0.20 -9.07
CA LYS A 43 5.25 -0.13 -9.94
C LYS A 43 6.52 -0.45 -9.13
N GLU A 44 6.81 0.31 -8.08
CA GLU A 44 7.97 0.07 -7.23
C GLU A 44 7.91 -1.26 -6.46
N ILE A 45 6.71 -1.68 -6.03
CA ILE A 45 6.49 -3.00 -5.41
C ILE A 45 6.68 -4.13 -6.44
N LEU A 46 6.21 -3.95 -7.67
CA LEU A 46 6.36 -4.95 -8.74
C LEU A 46 7.82 -5.07 -9.22
N ASP A 47 8.51 -3.93 -9.33
CA ASP A 47 9.93 -3.85 -9.70
C ASP A 47 10.87 -4.40 -8.60
N GLY A 48 10.34 -4.69 -7.40
CA GLY A 48 11.08 -5.31 -6.29
C GLY A 48 11.98 -4.34 -5.51
N LYS A 49 11.87 -3.02 -5.74
CA LYS A 49 12.67 -2.01 -5.03
C LYS A 49 12.37 -1.95 -3.52
N LEU A 50 11.22 -2.48 -3.13
CA LEU A 50 10.73 -2.51 -1.75
C LEU A 50 10.77 -3.93 -1.18
N ASP A 51 11.48 -4.88 -1.80
CA ASP A 51 11.53 -6.27 -1.33
C ASP A 51 12.23 -6.42 0.02
N ASP A 52 13.16 -5.53 0.36
CA ASP A 52 13.91 -5.52 1.62
C ASP A 52 13.16 -4.85 2.80
N LEU A 53 12.01 -4.22 2.53
CA LEU A 53 11.20 -3.49 3.52
C LEU A 53 10.15 -4.36 4.24
#